data_AF-A0A9X1VWC9-F1
#
_entry.id   AF-A0A9X1VWC9-F1
#
_cell.length_a   1.000
_cell.length_b   1.000
_cell.length_c   1.000
_cell.angle_alpha   90.00
_cell.angle_beta   90.00
_cell.angle_gamma   90.00
#
_symmetry.space_group_name_H-M   'P 1'
#
loop_
_entity.id
_entity.type
_entity.pdbx_description
1 polymer ?
#
loop_
_entity_poly.entity_id
_entity_poly.type
_entity_poly.pdbx_seq_one_letter_code
_entity_poly.pdbx_strand_id
1 'polypeptide(L)'
;MSDIVWKSGWFVAHAWIADQAEYFLESAEDASRPEGLKSNAAAALVFGGFCLEAFANSAGRVWIPHWDFLERKLSPKEKCQLIGTALGLQTDFGKAPFQCVPMLFEFRNWLAHGKDERVREEIKVDAERAVYVHWGAPQHKQQMLLEPSLVRKHLTQADELIELIEKKSRRRKRDIPMHTTWMVGTKNKAKKR
;
A
#
# COMPACT_ATOMS: atom_id res chain seq x y z
N MET A 1 23.24 41.48 -11.53
CA MET A 1 22.13 40.76 -12.19
C MET A 1 22.22 39.31 -11.74
N SER A 2 21.17 38.78 -11.13
CA SER A 2 21.09 37.36 -10.75
C SER A 2 20.29 36.62 -11.81
N ASP A 3 20.87 35.57 -12.41
CA ASP A 3 20.18 34.75 -13.39
C ASP A 3 19.16 33.84 -12.69
N ILE A 4 17.93 33.82 -13.20
CA ILE A 4 16.89 32.89 -12.75
C ILE A 4 17.03 31.61 -13.57
N VAL A 5 17.35 30.49 -12.90
CA VAL A 5 17.41 29.17 -13.52
C VAL A 5 16.13 28.40 -13.20
N TRP A 6 15.36 28.07 -14.24
CA TRP A 6 14.17 27.24 -14.12
C TRP A 6 14.53 25.76 -14.25
N LYS A 7 13.97 24.92 -13.37
CA LYS A 7 14.02 23.45 -13.47
C LYS A 7 12.63 22.92 -13.77
N SER A 8 12.52 21.99 -14.71
CA SER A 8 11.28 21.29 -15.06
C SER A 8 11.40 19.79 -14.76
N GLY A 9 10.31 19.17 -14.30
CA GLY A 9 10.22 17.73 -14.05
C GLY A 9 8.77 17.28 -13.87
N TRP A 10 8.54 15.97 -13.90
CA TRP A 10 7.23 15.38 -13.63
C TRP A 10 7.06 15.12 -12.14
N PHE A 11 5.91 15.48 -11.58
CA PHE A 11 5.50 15.02 -10.26
C PHE A 11 4.79 13.66 -10.40
N VAL A 12 5.37 12.62 -9.80
CA VAL A 12 4.83 11.26 -9.83
C VAL A 12 4.20 10.97 -8.46
N ALA A 13 2.90 11.25 -8.35
CA ALA A 13 2.19 11.23 -7.07
C ALA A 13 2.30 9.90 -6.33
N HIS A 14 2.10 8.78 -7.03
CA HIS A 14 2.16 7.46 -6.38
C HIS A 14 3.55 7.14 -5.83
N ALA A 15 4.62 7.51 -6.53
CA ALA A 15 5.99 7.30 -6.05
C ALA A 15 6.29 8.10 -4.78
N TRP A 16 5.88 9.38 -4.75
CA TRP A 16 6.05 10.22 -3.56
C TRP A 16 5.26 9.68 -2.35
N ILE A 17 4.03 9.22 -2.58
CA ILE A 17 3.18 8.62 -1.52
C ILE A 17 3.78 7.33 -1.01
N ALA A 18 4.30 6.50 -1.92
CA ALA A 18 4.90 5.25 -1.57
C ALA A 18 6.15 5.47 -0.69
N ASP A 19 6.96 6.50 -0.95
CA ASP A 19 8.14 6.81 -0.10
C ASP A 19 7.72 7.05 1.35
N GLN A 20 6.52 7.60 1.57
CA GLN A 20 5.95 7.75 2.91
C GLN A 20 5.59 6.39 3.52
N ALA A 21 5.00 5.48 2.73
CA ALA A 21 4.65 4.14 3.20
C ALA A 21 5.89 3.37 3.67
N GLU A 22 7.00 3.41 2.92
CA GLU A 22 8.25 2.74 3.32
C GLU A 22 8.85 3.38 4.57
N TYR A 23 8.89 4.71 4.66
CA TYR A 23 9.37 5.40 5.85
C TYR A 23 8.65 4.95 7.13
N PHE A 24 7.33 4.82 7.06
CA PHE A 24 6.54 4.35 8.19
C PHE A 24 6.73 2.85 8.45
N LEU A 25 6.92 2.03 7.43
CA LEU A 25 7.23 0.60 7.61
C LEU A 25 8.58 0.40 8.28
N GLU A 26 9.64 1.07 7.81
CA GLU A 26 10.97 1.02 8.43
C GLU A 26 10.90 1.47 9.89
N SER A 27 10.15 2.54 10.18
CA SER A 27 9.93 3.02 11.54
C SER A 27 9.10 2.05 12.40
N ALA A 28 8.26 1.20 11.80
CA ALA A 28 7.47 0.17 12.48
C ALA A 28 8.25 -1.13 12.71
N GLU A 29 9.37 -1.32 12.02
CA GLU A 29 10.25 -2.48 12.17
C GLU A 29 11.47 -2.21 13.05
N ASP A 30 11.76 -0.94 13.32
CA ASP A 30 12.85 -0.53 14.21
C ASP A 30 12.54 -0.92 15.67
N ALA A 31 13.06 -2.08 16.09
CA ALA A 31 12.94 -2.59 17.45
C ALA A 31 13.56 -1.65 18.51
N SER A 32 14.42 -0.69 18.13
CA SER A 32 14.94 0.32 19.05
C SER A 32 13.92 1.41 19.39
N ARG A 33 12.79 1.47 18.68
CA ARG A 33 11.70 2.43 18.85
C ARG A 33 10.36 1.71 19.10
N PRO A 34 10.19 1.05 20.25
CA PRO A 34 8.97 0.30 20.55
C PRO A 34 7.72 1.19 20.66
N GLU A 35 7.90 2.48 20.90
CA GLU A 35 6.82 3.46 20.92
C GLU A 35 6.33 3.74 19.50
N GLY A 36 5.01 3.61 19.28
CA GLY A 36 4.40 3.96 18.00
C GLY A 36 4.52 2.91 16.90
N LEU A 37 5.05 1.70 17.16
CA LEU A 37 5.16 0.62 16.16
C LEU A 37 3.82 0.37 15.43
N LYS A 38 2.72 0.22 16.20
CA LYS A 38 1.38 0.01 15.63
C LYS A 38 0.86 1.22 14.85
N SER A 39 1.17 2.44 15.31
CA SER A 39 0.76 3.67 14.63
C SER A 39 1.50 3.85 13.31
N ASN A 40 2.80 3.55 13.30
CA ASN A 40 3.64 3.57 12.10
C ASN A 40 3.20 2.46 11.12
N ALA A 41 2.93 1.24 11.61
CA ALA A 41 2.36 0.17 10.80
C ALA A 41 1.01 0.57 10.16
N ALA A 42 0.13 1.23 10.93
CA ALA A 42 -1.14 1.73 10.42
C ALA A 42 -0.94 2.82 9.36
N ALA A 43 -0.02 3.76 9.60
CA ALA A 43 0.34 4.79 8.62
C ALA A 43 0.86 4.16 7.33
N ALA A 44 1.77 3.19 7.42
CA ALA A 44 2.32 2.47 6.27
C ALA A 44 1.21 1.83 5.41
N LEU A 45 0.25 1.15 6.03
CA LEU A 45 -0.90 0.56 5.31
C LEU A 45 -1.79 1.63 4.64
N VAL A 46 -2.06 2.75 5.32
CA VAL A 46 -2.86 3.85 4.77
C VAL A 46 -2.17 4.48 3.56
N PHE A 47 -0.88 4.79 3.68
CA PHE A 47 -0.09 5.32 2.58
C PHE A 47 0.05 4.30 1.43
N GLY A 48 0.14 3.00 1.72
CA GLY A 48 0.06 1.94 0.71
C GLY A 48 -1.26 1.95 -0.07
N GLY A 49 -2.39 2.12 0.63
CA GLY A 49 -3.70 2.31 -0.01
C GLY A 49 -3.74 3.56 -0.90
N PHE A 50 -3.25 4.70 -0.40
CA PHE A 50 -3.17 5.93 -1.21
C PHE A 50 -2.25 5.78 -2.42
N CYS A 51 -1.14 5.05 -2.29
CA CYS A 51 -0.21 4.76 -3.38
C CYS A 51 -0.92 4.00 -4.50
N LEU A 52 -1.60 2.89 -4.18
CA LEU A 52 -2.32 2.10 -5.17
C LEU A 52 -3.45 2.90 -5.85
N GLU A 53 -4.18 3.74 -5.11
CA GLU A 53 -5.20 4.59 -5.69
C GLU A 53 -4.59 5.64 -6.64
N ALA A 54 -3.52 6.32 -6.22
CA ALA A 54 -2.82 7.29 -7.04
C ALA A 54 -2.23 6.64 -8.31
N PHE A 55 -1.66 5.45 -8.18
CA PHE A 55 -1.17 4.66 -9.30
C PHE A 55 -2.30 4.28 -10.25
N ALA A 56 -3.41 3.75 -9.74
CA ALA A 56 -4.57 3.38 -10.55
C ALA A 56 -5.15 4.59 -11.29
N ASN A 57 -5.19 5.77 -10.67
CA ASN A 57 -5.59 7.02 -11.31
C ASN A 57 -4.64 7.39 -12.47
N SER A 58 -3.33 7.34 -12.25
CA SER A 58 -2.34 7.59 -13.30
C SER A 58 -2.43 6.57 -14.43
N ALA A 59 -2.53 5.28 -14.10
CA ALA A 59 -2.64 4.19 -15.08
C ALA A 59 -3.94 4.26 -15.89
N GLY A 60 -5.07 4.54 -15.23
CA GLY A 60 -6.37 4.67 -15.87
C GLY A 60 -6.37 5.77 -16.93
N ARG A 61 -5.77 6.93 -16.66
CA ARG A 61 -5.61 8.03 -17.64
C ARG A 61 -4.89 7.61 -18.92
N VAL A 62 -3.95 6.67 -18.82
CA VAL A 62 -3.16 6.18 -19.97
C VAL A 62 -3.94 5.16 -20.78
N TRP A 63 -4.67 4.25 -20.11
CA TRP A 63 -5.16 3.02 -20.71
C TRP A 63 -6.66 2.95 -20.96
N ILE A 64 -7.44 3.73 -20.22
CA ILE A 64 -8.89 3.65 -20.26
C ILE A 64 -9.44 4.90 -20.97
N PRO A 65 -10.10 4.73 -22.13
CA PRO A 65 -10.78 5.84 -22.79
C PRO A 65 -11.78 6.53 -21.85
N HIS A 66 -11.85 7.85 -21.93
CA HIS A 66 -12.79 8.65 -21.13
C HIS A 66 -12.61 8.48 -19.61
N TRP A 67 -11.38 8.21 -19.14
CA TRP A 67 -11.06 7.98 -17.74
C TRP A 67 -11.61 9.05 -16.79
N ASP A 68 -11.55 10.33 -17.17
CA ASP A 68 -12.02 11.44 -16.31
C ASP A 68 -13.50 11.30 -15.89
N PHE A 69 -14.34 10.64 -16.70
CA PHE A 69 -15.74 10.37 -16.37
C PHE A 69 -15.93 9.13 -15.48
N LEU A 70 -14.99 8.19 -15.54
CA LEU A 70 -15.03 6.91 -14.82
C LEU A 70 -14.35 7.01 -13.45
N GLU A 71 -13.22 7.73 -13.36
CA GLU A 71 -12.34 7.79 -12.20
C GLU A 71 -13.07 8.13 -10.90
N ARG A 72 -14.04 9.05 -10.97
CA ARG A 72 -14.81 9.51 -9.79
C ARG A 72 -15.94 8.57 -9.37
N LYS A 73 -16.31 7.62 -10.23
CA LYS A 73 -17.42 6.68 -9.99
C LYS A 73 -16.95 5.31 -9.55
N LEU A 74 -15.72 4.95 -9.89
CA LEU A 74 -15.13 3.66 -9.56
C LEU A 74 -14.49 3.71 -8.17
N SER A 75 -14.76 2.70 -7.36
CA SER A 75 -13.97 2.40 -6.18
C SER A 75 -12.53 2.06 -6.57
N PRO A 76 -11.55 2.26 -5.69
CA PRO A 76 -10.16 1.94 -6.00
C PRO A 76 -9.93 0.48 -6.44
N LYS A 77 -10.67 -0.47 -5.86
CA LYS A 77 -10.67 -1.89 -6.30
C LYS A 77 -11.16 -2.06 -7.73
N GLU A 78 -12.27 -1.41 -8.10
CA GLU A 78 -12.81 -1.46 -9.46
C GLU A 78 -11.86 -0.81 -10.48
N LYS A 79 -11.14 0.25 -10.09
CA LYS A 79 -10.08 0.85 -10.94
C LYS A 79 -9.00 -0.18 -11.26
N CYS A 80 -8.46 -0.87 -10.25
CA CYS A 80 -7.45 -1.93 -10.46
C CYS A 80 -7.96 -3.07 -11.36
N GLN A 81 -9.22 -3.49 -11.18
CA GLN A 81 -9.83 -4.54 -12.01
C GLN A 81 -10.00 -4.09 -13.47
N LEU A 82 -10.47 -2.86 -13.69
CA LEU A 82 -10.68 -2.32 -15.03
C LEU A 82 -9.35 -2.16 -15.78
N ILE A 83 -8.31 -1.66 -15.11
CA ILE A 83 -6.95 -1.55 -15.65
C ILE A 83 -6.39 -2.95 -15.97
N GLY A 84 -6.54 -3.92 -15.06
CA GLY A 84 -6.13 -5.30 -15.29
C GLY A 84 -6.80 -5.89 -16.53
N THR A 85 -8.11 -5.73 -16.64
CA THR A 85 -8.90 -6.20 -17.78
C THR A 85 -8.43 -5.57 -19.10
N ALA A 86 -8.22 -4.25 -19.13
CA ALA A 86 -7.76 -3.52 -20.31
C ALA A 86 -6.36 -3.98 -20.78
N LEU A 87 -5.53 -4.45 -19.85
CA LEU A 87 -4.19 -5.00 -20.11
C LEU A 87 -4.18 -6.52 -20.36
N GLY A 88 -5.34 -7.17 -20.35
CA GLY A 88 -5.46 -8.62 -20.51
C GLY A 88 -4.85 -9.41 -19.35
N LEU A 89 -4.89 -8.85 -18.14
CA LEU A 89 -4.52 -9.54 -16.90
C LEU A 89 -5.75 -10.23 -16.31
N GLN A 90 -5.53 -11.43 -15.76
CA GLN A 90 -6.54 -12.10 -14.94
C GLN A 90 -6.44 -11.58 -13.51
N THR A 91 -7.30 -10.63 -13.15
CA THR A 91 -7.37 -10.06 -11.80
C THR A 91 -8.02 -11.07 -10.84
N ASP A 92 -7.24 -11.58 -9.89
CA ASP A 92 -7.71 -12.48 -8.83
C ASP A 92 -7.36 -11.90 -7.46
N PHE A 93 -8.32 -11.24 -6.81
CA PHE A 93 -8.14 -10.61 -5.50
C PHE A 93 -7.93 -11.61 -4.34
N GLY A 94 -8.02 -12.92 -4.60
CA GLY A 94 -7.65 -13.96 -3.65
C GLY A 94 -6.17 -14.35 -3.73
N LYS A 95 -5.41 -13.86 -4.72
CA LYS A 95 -4.03 -14.28 -4.99
C LYS A 95 -3.09 -13.09 -5.17
N ALA A 96 -1.81 -13.31 -4.83
CA ALA A 96 -0.77 -12.33 -5.12
C ALA A 96 -0.64 -12.08 -6.64
N PRO A 97 -0.31 -10.86 -7.08
CA PRO A 97 -0.11 -9.66 -6.25
C PRO A 97 -1.41 -8.91 -5.92
N PHE A 98 -2.55 -9.26 -6.54
CA PHE A 98 -3.82 -8.55 -6.37
C PHE A 98 -4.47 -8.67 -4.98
N GLN A 99 -4.05 -9.63 -4.15
CA GLN A 99 -4.55 -9.82 -2.79
C GLN A 99 -4.36 -8.61 -1.88
N CYS A 100 -3.34 -7.78 -2.11
CA CYS A 100 -3.11 -6.56 -1.33
C CYS A 100 -4.21 -5.50 -1.51
N VAL A 101 -4.85 -5.48 -2.69
CA VAL A 101 -5.82 -4.45 -3.09
C VAL A 101 -7.01 -4.35 -2.13
N PRO A 102 -7.81 -5.41 -1.90
CA PRO A 102 -8.92 -5.33 -0.95
C PRO A 102 -8.45 -5.01 0.46
N MET A 103 -7.34 -5.60 0.91
CA MET A 103 -6.81 -5.38 2.26
C MET A 103 -6.46 -3.90 2.50
N LEU A 104 -5.63 -3.29 1.64
CA LEU A 104 -5.19 -1.91 1.81
C LEU A 104 -6.37 -0.92 1.78
N PHE A 105 -7.34 -1.14 0.89
CA PHE A 105 -8.51 -0.25 0.81
C PHE A 105 -9.51 -0.46 1.95
N GLU A 106 -9.73 -1.69 2.39
CA GLU A 106 -10.58 -1.97 3.56
C GLU A 106 -9.97 -1.39 4.84
N PHE A 107 -8.66 -1.54 5.05
CA PHE A 107 -7.97 -0.97 6.19
C PHE A 107 -8.03 0.56 6.18
N ARG A 108 -7.69 1.20 5.05
CA ARG A 108 -7.76 2.66 4.88
C ARG A 108 -9.17 3.20 5.12
N ASN A 109 -10.19 2.53 4.58
CA ASN A 109 -11.59 2.94 4.77
C ASN A 109 -12.04 2.74 6.23
N TRP A 110 -11.63 1.65 6.86
CA TRP A 110 -11.90 1.41 8.28
C TRP A 110 -11.30 2.50 9.15
N LEU A 111 -10.06 2.91 8.90
CA LEU A 111 -9.43 3.98 9.68
C LEU A 111 -10.10 5.34 9.45
N ALA A 112 -10.49 5.64 8.21
CA ALA A 112 -11.13 6.92 7.85
C ALA A 112 -12.59 7.03 8.36
N HIS A 113 -13.28 5.90 8.50
CA HIS A 113 -14.70 5.86 8.88
C HIS A 113 -14.94 5.03 10.15
N GLY A 114 -13.93 4.91 10.99
CA GLY A 114 -13.97 4.09 12.20
C GLY A 114 -15.16 4.44 13.08
N LYS A 115 -15.85 3.41 13.56
CA LYS A 115 -16.95 3.53 14.51
C LYS A 115 -16.65 2.66 15.72
N ASP A 116 -17.11 3.09 16.87
CA ASP A 116 -17.02 2.29 18.08
C ASP A 116 -17.77 0.97 17.89
N GLU A 117 -17.12 -0.12 18.27
CA GLU A 117 -17.70 -1.46 18.20
C GLU A 117 -17.29 -2.30 19.41
N ARG A 118 -18.16 -3.26 19.78
CA ARG A 118 -17.86 -4.21 20.84
C ARG A 118 -17.06 -5.37 20.28
N VAL A 119 -15.81 -5.48 20.69
CA VAL A 119 -14.92 -6.59 20.31
C VAL A 119 -15.05 -7.73 21.31
N ARG A 120 -15.12 -8.97 20.81
CA ARG A 120 -15.04 -10.20 21.61
C ARG A 120 -13.94 -11.08 21.04
N GLU A 121 -13.16 -11.67 21.92
CA GLU A 121 -12.10 -12.62 21.56
C GLU A 121 -12.39 -13.96 22.24
N GLU A 122 -12.32 -15.04 21.47
CA GLU A 122 -12.42 -16.40 22.00
C GLU A 122 -11.01 -16.97 22.14
N ILE A 123 -10.57 -17.20 23.37
CA ILE A 123 -9.24 -17.72 23.66
C ILE A 123 -9.38 -19.14 24.20
N LYS A 124 -8.77 -20.11 23.49
CA LYS A 124 -8.65 -21.48 24.00
C LYS A 124 -7.47 -21.56 24.94
N VAL A 125 -7.76 -21.94 26.19
CA VAL A 125 -6.75 -22.11 27.23
C VAL A 125 -6.97 -23.42 27.97
N ASP A 126 -5.88 -24.04 28.38
CA ASP A 126 -5.94 -25.17 29.30
C ASP A 126 -6.46 -24.69 30.66
N ALA A 127 -7.18 -25.57 31.38
CA ALA A 127 -7.84 -25.21 32.64
C ALA A 127 -6.87 -24.56 33.66
N GLU A 128 -5.61 -25.01 33.70
CA GLU A 128 -4.56 -24.48 34.57
C GLU A 128 -4.09 -23.07 34.19
N ARG A 129 -4.29 -22.67 32.94
CA ARG A 129 -3.87 -21.36 32.39
C ARG A 129 -5.00 -20.34 32.34
N ALA A 130 -6.25 -20.76 32.54
CA ALA A 130 -7.44 -19.89 32.47
C ALA A 130 -7.36 -18.67 33.41
N VAL A 131 -6.67 -18.79 34.55
CA VAL A 131 -6.51 -17.73 35.55
C VAL A 131 -5.58 -16.59 35.06
N TYR A 132 -4.70 -16.87 34.10
CA TYR A 132 -3.70 -15.90 33.60
C TYR A 132 -4.16 -15.14 32.35
N VAL A 133 -5.31 -15.49 31.77
CA VAL A 133 -5.82 -14.95 30.48
C VAL A 133 -6.43 -13.55 30.61
N HIS A 134 -6.65 -13.08 31.84
CA HIS A 134 -7.30 -11.78 32.08
C HIS A 134 -6.45 -10.55 31.71
N TRP A 135 -5.22 -10.75 31.22
CA TRP A 135 -4.31 -9.66 30.88
C TRP A 135 -4.32 -9.36 29.38
N GLY A 136 -5.08 -8.33 29.00
CA GLY A 136 -5.09 -7.77 27.64
C GLY A 136 -6.49 -7.34 27.20
N ALA A 137 -6.57 -6.21 26.48
CA ALA A 137 -7.81 -5.84 25.80
C ALA A 137 -7.98 -6.72 24.54
N PRO A 138 -9.20 -7.15 24.20
CA PRO A 138 -9.44 -7.93 22.99
C PRO A 138 -9.01 -7.12 21.77
N GLN A 139 -8.33 -7.77 20.83
CA GLN A 139 -7.85 -7.09 19.63
C GLN A 139 -8.92 -7.05 18.54
N HIS A 140 -9.12 -5.88 17.94
CA HIS A 140 -9.94 -5.75 16.76
C HIS A 140 -9.23 -6.39 15.55
N LYS A 141 -9.97 -7.02 14.63
CA LYS A 141 -9.40 -7.69 13.44
C LYS A 141 -8.43 -6.82 12.63
N GLN A 142 -8.67 -5.51 12.58
CA GLN A 142 -7.82 -4.57 11.85
C GLN A 142 -6.51 -4.27 12.61
N GLN A 143 -6.50 -4.37 13.94
CA GLN A 143 -5.28 -4.27 14.74
C GLN A 143 -4.37 -5.48 14.54
N MET A 144 -4.93 -6.64 14.19
CA MET A 144 -4.15 -7.84 13.86
C MET A 144 -3.36 -7.69 12.55
N LEU A 145 -3.76 -6.78 11.66
CA LEU A 145 -3.03 -6.47 10.43
C LEU A 145 -1.79 -5.61 10.67
N LEU A 146 -1.62 -5.04 11.87
CA LEU A 146 -0.53 -4.12 12.21
C LEU A 146 0.77 -4.83 12.60
N GLU A 147 0.83 -6.14 12.40
CA GLU A 147 2.08 -6.88 12.55
C GLU A 147 3.02 -6.48 11.39
N PRO A 148 4.26 -6.04 11.67
CA PRO A 148 5.14 -5.48 10.63
C PRO A 148 5.40 -6.40 9.44
N SER A 149 5.53 -7.71 9.64
CA SER A 149 5.75 -8.66 8.54
C SER A 149 4.54 -8.77 7.61
N LEU A 150 3.31 -8.69 8.13
CA LEU A 150 2.08 -8.62 7.35
C LEU A 150 1.98 -7.31 6.58
N VAL A 151 2.32 -6.18 7.22
CA VAL A 151 2.36 -4.87 6.55
C VAL A 151 3.35 -4.91 5.39
N ARG A 152 4.59 -5.35 5.64
CA ARG A 152 5.63 -5.50 4.61
C ARG A 152 5.15 -6.37 3.46
N LYS A 153 4.60 -7.55 3.76
CA LYS A 153 4.06 -8.46 2.74
C LYS A 153 3.07 -7.75 1.82
N HIS A 154 2.15 -6.98 2.36
CA HIS A 154 1.13 -6.31 1.56
C HIS A 154 1.66 -5.11 0.77
N LEU A 155 2.63 -4.37 1.31
CA LEU A 155 3.31 -3.31 0.56
C LEU A 155 4.17 -3.88 -0.58
N THR A 156 4.90 -4.97 -0.34
CA THR A 156 5.63 -5.68 -1.41
C THR A 156 4.70 -6.18 -2.51
N GLN A 157 3.53 -6.73 -2.15
CA GLN A 157 2.52 -7.12 -3.15
C GLN A 157 1.97 -5.92 -3.94
N ALA A 158 1.85 -4.74 -3.31
CA ALA A 158 1.44 -3.53 -4.00
C ALA A 158 2.49 -3.10 -5.03
N ASP A 159 3.78 -3.16 -4.67
CA ASP A 159 4.89 -2.89 -5.60
C ASP A 159 4.91 -3.89 -6.76
N GLU A 160 4.80 -5.18 -6.47
CA GLU A 160 4.73 -6.24 -7.49
C GLU A 160 3.54 -6.03 -8.45
N LEU A 161 2.40 -5.56 -7.94
CA LEU A 161 1.23 -5.24 -8.77
C LEU A 161 1.50 -4.04 -9.69
N ILE A 162 2.11 -2.98 -9.15
CA ILE A 162 2.52 -1.80 -9.91
C ILE A 162 3.47 -2.23 -11.04
N GLU A 163 4.54 -2.97 -10.70
CA GLU A 163 5.53 -3.46 -11.66
C GLU A 163 4.89 -4.37 -12.73
N LEU A 164 3.97 -5.25 -12.34
CA LEU A 164 3.24 -6.11 -13.27
C LEU A 164 2.44 -5.30 -14.30
N ILE A 165 1.70 -4.30 -13.83
CA ILE A 165 0.90 -3.41 -14.67
C ILE A 165 1.83 -2.62 -15.60
N GLU A 166 2.91 -2.03 -15.08
CA GLU A 166 3.88 -1.29 -15.88
C GLU A 166 4.58 -2.15 -16.93
N LYS A 167 4.99 -3.37 -16.58
CA LYS A 167 5.63 -4.30 -17.51
C LYS A 167 4.70 -4.66 -18.68
N LYS A 168 3.40 -4.77 -18.43
CA LYS A 168 2.38 -4.96 -19.47
C LYS A 168 2.12 -3.67 -20.24
N SER A 169 2.18 -2.52 -19.59
CA SER A 169 1.91 -1.19 -20.15
C SER A 169 2.97 -0.76 -21.18
N ARG A 170 4.26 -1.01 -20.90
CA ARG A 170 5.39 -0.70 -21.79
C ARG A 170 5.32 -1.37 -23.17
N ARG A 171 4.46 -2.37 -23.33
CA ARG A 171 4.22 -3.03 -24.62
C ARG A 171 3.25 -2.27 -25.54
N ARG A 172 2.57 -1.21 -25.06
CA ARG A 172 1.50 -0.55 -25.84
C ARG A 172 1.65 0.96 -26.09
N LYS A 173 2.27 1.80 -25.24
CA LYS A 173 2.49 3.26 -25.48
C LYS A 173 3.65 3.82 -24.66
N ARG A 174 4.30 4.90 -25.12
CA ARG A 174 5.65 5.35 -24.70
C ARG A 174 5.73 6.77 -24.08
N ASP A 175 4.60 7.43 -23.81
CA ASP A 175 4.61 8.90 -23.68
C ASP A 175 4.44 9.47 -22.27
N ILE A 176 4.16 8.65 -21.25
CA ILE A 176 4.12 9.09 -19.84
C ILE A 176 5.08 8.22 -19.02
N PRO A 177 6.09 8.80 -18.34
CA PRO A 177 6.89 8.05 -17.39
C PRO A 177 5.98 7.55 -16.26
N MET A 178 5.68 6.26 -16.24
CA MET A 178 5.04 5.63 -15.08
C MET A 178 6.06 5.37 -13.96
N HIS A 179 7.38 5.37 -14.29
CA HIS A 179 8.47 5.17 -13.33
C HIS A 179 8.95 6.45 -12.63
N THR A 180 9.18 6.30 -11.33
CA THR A 180 10.53 6.39 -10.74
C THR A 180 10.77 5.07 -10.01
N THR A 181 11.83 4.34 -10.35
CA THR A 181 12.11 2.99 -9.81
C THR A 181 12.07 2.98 -8.28
N TRP A 182 11.09 2.26 -7.73
CA TRP A 182 11.11 1.76 -6.36
C TRP A 182 12.28 0.79 -6.21
N MET A 183 13.34 1.21 -5.53
CA MET A 183 14.36 0.27 -5.06
C MET A 183 14.07 -0.02 -3.59
N VAL A 184 13.15 -0.95 -3.34
CA VAL A 184 13.16 -1.72 -2.09
C VAL A 184 14.60 -2.25 -1.93
N GLY A 185 15.22 -1.91 -0.81
CA GLY A 185 16.67 -1.91 -0.58
C GLY A 185 17.50 -2.92 -1.37
N THR A 186 18.16 -2.47 -2.43
CA THR A 186 19.45 -3.05 -2.87
C THR A 186 20.38 -1.97 -3.44
N LYS A 187 21.13 -1.32 -2.54
CA LYS A 187 22.59 -1.10 -2.64
C LYS A 187 23.04 -0.15 -1.54
N ASN A 188 23.10 -0.69 -0.32
CA ASN A 188 24.10 -0.23 0.63
C ASN A 188 25.47 -0.79 0.17
N LYS A 189 26.01 -0.25 -0.95
CA LYS A 189 27.45 -0.37 -1.19
C LYS A 189 28.09 0.74 -0.35
N ALA A 190 28.33 0.41 0.91
CA ALA A 190 29.34 1.08 1.70
C ALA A 190 30.61 1.15 0.86
N LYS A 191 30.95 2.34 0.36
CA LYS A 191 32.32 2.67 0.00
C LYS A 191 33.10 2.69 1.31
N LYS A 192 33.61 1.53 1.74
CA LYS A 192 34.78 1.52 2.60
C LYS A 192 35.95 1.98 1.74
N ARG A 193 36.56 3.07 2.22
CA ARG A 193 37.83 3.63 1.76
C ARG A 193 38.94 2.60 1.87
#